data_AF-A0A914ZH74-F1
#
_entry.id   AF-A0A914ZH74-F1
#
_cell.length_a   1.000
_cell.length_b   1.000
_cell.length_c   1.000
_cell.angle_alpha   90.00
_cell.angle_beta   90.00
_cell.angle_gamma   90.00
#
_symmetry.space_group_name_H-M   'P 1'
#
loop_
_entity.id
_entity.type
_entity.pdbx_description
1 polymer ?
#
loop_
_entity_poly.entity_id
_entity_poly.type
_entity_poly.pdbx_seq_one_letter_code
_entity_poly.pdbx_strand_id
1 'polypeptide(L)'
;VSTIYTFKSMCDFQFLPLTKKNPTDTHYEDLVPRLVPVDLPSALSWWHKPDIGDMRTPLFLPPYQFSRYNTPSAKILSRELDFSLEKMKRKSGGHGQSLRMERKALSVTVHADEEFPKAPTEEAIRDANLRCKNEEPHRLLQELFEERPMWTRIAILRRTGLEDFLLKSLLQKYAFYILNGPWGRLWCRFGYDPRIDPKVDV
;
A
#
# COMPACT_ATOMS: atom_id res chain seq x y z
N VAL A 1 27.24 -13.58 -41.14
CA VAL A 1 28.20 -13.23 -40.07
C VAL A 1 27.40 -12.97 -38.81
N SER A 2 27.44 -13.86 -37.81
CA SER A 2 26.73 -13.65 -36.53
C SER A 2 27.67 -12.98 -35.54
N THR A 3 27.43 -11.71 -35.23
CA THR A 3 28.23 -10.99 -34.23
C THR A 3 27.69 -11.33 -32.84
N ILE A 4 28.54 -11.92 -32.00
CA ILE A 4 28.23 -12.24 -30.61
C ILE A 4 28.95 -11.21 -29.73
N TYR A 5 28.19 -10.50 -28.89
CA TYR A 5 28.72 -9.52 -27.95
C TYR A 5 28.67 -10.08 -26.53
N THR A 6 29.77 -9.92 -25.79
CA THR A 6 29.89 -10.37 -24.40
C THR A 6 30.13 -9.17 -23.50
N PHE A 7 29.26 -8.95 -22.51
CA PHE A 7 29.31 -7.79 -21.62
C PHE A 7 29.72 -8.20 -20.19
N LYS A 8 30.51 -7.35 -19.52
CA LYS A 8 31.03 -7.59 -18.16
C LYS A 8 30.07 -7.16 -17.04
N SER A 9 29.01 -6.42 -17.37
CA SER A 9 27.94 -5.99 -16.45
C SER A 9 26.58 -6.06 -17.13
N MET A 10 25.50 -6.00 -16.36
CA MET A 10 24.17 -5.79 -16.93
C MET A 10 24.17 -4.47 -17.72
N CYS A 11 23.63 -4.53 -18.92
CA CYS A 11 23.47 -3.42 -19.83
C CYS A 11 21.98 -3.37 -20.16
N ASP A 12 21.35 -2.21 -19.93
CA ASP A 12 19.99 -1.99 -20.38
C ASP A 12 20.02 -1.72 -21.89
N PHE A 13 19.37 -2.56 -22.67
CA PHE A 13 19.19 -2.33 -24.10
C PHE A 13 17.76 -1.88 -24.33
N GLN A 14 17.58 -0.74 -24.99
CA GLN A 14 16.27 -0.31 -25.45
C GLN A 14 16.06 -0.78 -26.87
N PHE A 15 15.20 -1.79 -27.06
CA PHE A 15 14.66 -2.10 -28.38
C PHE A 15 13.52 -1.14 -28.66
N LEU A 16 13.70 -0.29 -29.68
CA LEU A 16 12.58 0.47 -30.22
C LEU A 16 11.78 -0.47 -31.13
N PRO A 17 10.45 -0.51 -31.03
CA PRO A 17 9.58 -1.33 -31.86
C PRO A 17 9.45 -0.71 -33.26
N LEU A 18 10.58 -0.61 -33.98
CA LEU A 18 10.66 -0.05 -35.33
C LEU A 18 11.08 -1.15 -36.29
N THR A 19 10.42 -1.23 -37.44
CA THR A 19 10.80 -2.17 -38.50
C THR A 19 11.04 -1.45 -39.82
N LYS A 20 11.96 -1.98 -40.64
CA LYS A 20 12.10 -1.55 -42.03
C LYS A 20 11.29 -2.49 -42.91
N LYS A 21 10.44 -1.94 -43.78
CA LYS A 21 9.72 -2.77 -44.77
C LYS A 21 10.66 -3.44 -45.76
N ASN A 22 11.74 -2.75 -46.16
CA ASN A 22 12.79 -3.28 -47.04
C ASN A 22 14.18 -2.95 -46.48
N PRO A 23 15.20 -3.82 -46.67
CA PRO A 23 16.56 -3.59 -46.16
C PRO A 23 17.22 -2.31 -46.67
N THR A 24 16.83 -1.86 -47.86
CA THR A 24 17.36 -0.68 -48.55
C THR A 24 16.63 0.62 -48.23
N ASP A 25 15.55 0.55 -47.44
CA ASP A 25 14.73 1.72 -47.14
C ASP A 25 15.35 2.55 -46.01
N THR A 26 15.24 3.87 -46.14
CA THR A 26 15.68 4.86 -45.13
C THR A 26 14.61 5.14 -44.09
N HIS A 27 13.34 4.84 -44.39
CA HIS A 27 12.21 5.07 -43.49
C HIS A 27 11.99 3.85 -42.56
N TYR A 28 11.70 4.13 -41.28
CA TYR A 28 11.34 3.12 -40.29
C TYR A 28 9.83 3.21 -39.99
N GLU A 29 9.15 2.08 -40.00
CA GLU A 29 7.74 1.98 -39.61
C GLU A 29 7.64 1.74 -38.09
N ASP A 30 6.81 2.54 -37.42
CA ASP A 30 6.51 2.39 -36.01
C ASP A 30 5.51 1.25 -35.79
N LEU A 31 5.90 0.27 -34.97
CA LEU A 31 5.06 -0.88 -34.61
C LEU A 31 4.23 -0.62 -33.34
N VAL A 32 4.47 0.46 -32.58
CA VAL A 32 3.68 0.76 -31.36
C VAL A 32 2.17 0.75 -31.63
N PRO A 33 1.64 1.37 -32.71
CA PRO A 33 0.19 1.36 -32.99
C PRO A 33 -0.37 -0.03 -33.30
N ARG A 34 0.50 -1.01 -33.63
CA ARG A 34 0.14 -2.41 -33.86
C ARG A 34 0.26 -3.27 -32.60
N LEU A 35 1.13 -2.87 -31.67
CA LEU A 35 1.40 -3.60 -30.42
C LEU A 35 0.51 -3.13 -29.26
N VAL A 36 0.02 -1.90 -29.31
CA VAL A 36 -0.83 -1.31 -28.28
C VAL A 36 -2.11 -0.79 -28.94
N PRO A 37 -3.30 -1.27 -28.53
CA PRO A 37 -4.55 -0.75 -29.06
C PRO A 37 -4.73 0.70 -28.59
N VAL A 38 -5.06 1.57 -29.54
CA VAL A 38 -5.16 3.02 -29.30
C VAL A 38 -6.50 3.40 -28.65
N ASP A 39 -7.53 2.59 -28.87
CA ASP A 39 -8.89 2.81 -28.38
C ASP A 39 -9.56 1.52 -27.88
N LEU A 40 -10.60 1.70 -27.06
CA LEU A 40 -11.34 0.59 -26.43
C LEU A 40 -11.96 -0.39 -27.46
N PRO A 41 -12.58 0.06 -28.56
CA PRO A 41 -13.06 -0.84 -29.61
C PRO A 41 -11.96 -1.73 -30.20
N SER A 42 -10.78 -1.18 -30.53
CA SER A 42 -9.66 -1.97 -31.05
C SER A 42 -9.14 -2.95 -30.01
N ALA A 43 -9.05 -2.55 -28.73
CA ALA A 43 -8.66 -3.44 -27.65
C ALA A 43 -9.63 -4.62 -27.48
N LEU A 44 -10.94 -4.36 -27.52
CA LEU A 44 -11.97 -5.41 -27.43
C LEU A 44 -11.94 -6.33 -28.66
N SER A 45 -11.60 -5.80 -29.84
CA SER A 45 -11.49 -6.61 -31.06
C SER A 45 -10.46 -7.74 -30.93
N TRP A 46 -9.35 -7.51 -30.20
CA TRP A 46 -8.33 -8.54 -29.95
C TRP A 46 -8.84 -9.67 -29.06
N TRP A 47 -9.81 -9.38 -28.18
CA TRP A 47 -10.45 -10.38 -27.33
C TRP A 47 -11.51 -11.19 -28.09
N HIS A 48 -12.30 -10.52 -28.93
CA HIS A 48 -13.41 -11.13 -29.66
C HIS A 48 -13.00 -11.83 -30.95
N LYS A 49 -11.90 -11.42 -31.58
CA LYS A 49 -11.35 -11.98 -32.81
C LYS A 49 -9.87 -12.32 -32.61
N PRO A 50 -9.52 -13.34 -31.82
CA PRO A 50 -8.14 -13.80 -31.74
C PRO A 50 -7.66 -14.25 -33.12
N ASP A 51 -6.39 -14.01 -33.44
CA ASP A 51 -5.79 -14.44 -34.72
C ASP A 51 -6.07 -15.93 -34.98
N ILE A 52 -6.53 -16.24 -36.19
CA ILE A 52 -6.95 -17.59 -36.61
C ILE A 52 -5.72 -18.30 -37.21
N GLY A 53 -5.43 -19.52 -36.74
CA GLY A 53 -4.33 -20.37 -37.25
C GLY A 53 -3.06 -20.34 -36.39
N ASP A 54 -1.91 -20.65 -37.00
CA ASP A 54 -0.59 -20.76 -36.32
C ASP A 54 -0.06 -19.42 -35.75
N MET A 55 -0.71 -18.30 -36.08
CA MET A 55 -0.42 -16.96 -35.54
C MET A 55 -1.21 -16.63 -34.26
N ARG A 56 -2.02 -17.55 -33.72
CA ARG A 56 -2.76 -17.31 -32.48
C ARG A 56 -1.80 -17.02 -31.33
N THR A 57 -1.75 -15.76 -30.90
CA THR A 57 -0.96 -15.35 -29.74
C THR A 57 -1.40 -16.19 -28.53
N PRO A 58 -0.50 -16.99 -27.92
CA PRO A 58 -0.83 -17.78 -26.75
C PRO A 58 -1.29 -16.82 -25.63
N LEU A 59 -2.33 -17.19 -24.89
CA LEU A 59 -2.74 -16.44 -23.71
C LEU A 59 -1.58 -16.42 -22.71
N PHE A 60 -0.84 -15.32 -22.68
CA PHE A 60 0.24 -15.12 -21.73
C PHE A 60 -0.41 -14.68 -20.42
N LEU A 61 -0.69 -15.65 -19.55
CA LEU A 61 -1.05 -15.32 -18.19
C LEU A 61 0.18 -14.67 -17.55
N PRO A 62 0.06 -13.46 -16.99
CA PRO A 62 1.16 -12.90 -16.23
C PRO A 62 1.50 -13.91 -15.12
N PRO A 63 2.79 -14.03 -14.77
CA PRO A 63 3.18 -14.91 -13.68
C PRO A 63 2.40 -14.53 -12.41
N TYR A 64 2.06 -15.53 -11.60
CA TYR A 64 1.36 -15.32 -10.32
C TYR A 64 2.02 -14.24 -9.46
N GLN A 65 3.35 -14.10 -9.55
CA GLN A 65 4.09 -12.99 -8.97
C GLN A 65 5.29 -12.64 -9.84
N PHE A 66 5.49 -11.34 -10.12
CA PHE A 66 6.76 -10.83 -10.66
C PHE A 66 7.85 -10.86 -9.58
N SER A 67 9.12 -10.99 -9.97
CA SER A 67 10.22 -10.88 -9.03
C SER A 67 10.20 -9.51 -8.34
N ARG A 68 10.33 -9.49 -7.02
CA ARG A 68 10.46 -8.26 -6.23
C ARG A 68 11.92 -7.81 -6.07
N TYR A 69 12.86 -8.59 -6.59
CA TYR A 69 14.29 -8.38 -6.43
C TYR A 69 14.93 -8.13 -7.80
N ASN A 70 15.88 -7.21 -7.83
CA ASN A 70 16.67 -6.87 -9.01
C ASN A 70 17.90 -7.79 -9.19
N THR A 71 17.97 -8.88 -8.41
CA THR A 71 19.01 -9.89 -8.48
C THR A 71 18.41 -11.23 -8.90
N PRO A 72 19.03 -11.97 -9.84
CA PRO A 72 18.55 -13.27 -10.25
C PRO A 72 18.64 -14.27 -9.09
N SER A 73 17.51 -14.89 -8.73
CA SER A 73 17.47 -15.98 -7.76
C SER A 73 17.46 -17.31 -8.49
N ALA A 74 18.45 -18.17 -8.22
CA ALA A 74 18.47 -19.55 -8.72
C ALA A 74 17.48 -20.47 -7.98
N LYS A 75 16.80 -19.98 -6.94
CA LYS A 75 15.85 -20.75 -6.14
C LYS A 75 14.42 -20.41 -6.56
N ILE A 76 13.95 -21.11 -7.60
CA ILE A 76 12.54 -21.11 -8.00
C ILE A 76 11.74 -21.69 -6.82
N LEU A 77 10.82 -20.91 -6.23
CA LEU A 77 9.89 -21.31 -5.15
C LEU A 77 10.46 -21.47 -3.73
N SER A 78 11.69 -21.07 -3.44
CA SER A 78 12.11 -21.01 -2.03
C SER A 78 11.49 -19.78 -1.37
N ARG A 79 10.51 -20.03 -0.50
CA ARG A 79 10.10 -19.07 0.53
C ARG A 79 11.39 -18.74 1.28
N GLU A 80 11.97 -17.55 1.09
CA GLU A 80 13.03 -17.04 1.97
C GLU A 80 12.38 -16.79 3.33
N LEU A 81 12.34 -17.86 4.11
CA LEU A 81 11.49 -17.97 5.27
C LEU A 81 12.25 -18.69 6.38
N ASP A 82 13.55 -18.42 6.43
CA ASP A 82 14.33 -18.66 7.63
C ASP A 82 13.95 -17.57 8.64
N PHE A 83 12.80 -17.76 9.30
CA PHE A 83 12.37 -16.98 10.47
C PHE A 83 13.22 -17.30 11.71
N SER A 84 14.54 -17.37 11.56
CA SER A 84 15.44 -17.47 12.69
C SER A 84 15.41 -16.14 13.45
N LEU A 85 15.13 -16.22 14.76
CA LEU A 85 15.11 -15.08 15.70
C LEU A 85 16.41 -14.24 15.62
N GLU A 86 17.54 -14.88 15.29
CA GLU A 86 18.85 -14.25 15.12
C GLU A 86 18.94 -13.29 13.92
N LYS A 87 18.21 -13.55 12.84
CA LYS A 87 18.20 -12.69 11.63
C LYS A 87 17.24 -11.51 11.76
N MET A 88 16.18 -11.63 12.57
CA MET A 88 15.26 -10.53 12.88
C MET A 88 15.97 -9.34 13.55
N LYS A 89 17.04 -9.61 14.32
CA LYS A 89 17.89 -8.58 14.95
C LYS A 89 18.89 -7.94 13.98
N ARG A 90 19.27 -8.62 12.91
CA ARG A 90 20.15 -8.05 11.88
C ARG A 90 19.28 -7.26 10.89
N LYS A 91 18.92 -6.03 11.25
CA LYS A 91 18.55 -5.01 10.25
C LYS A 91 19.77 -4.70 9.40
N SER A 92 20.08 -5.62 8.49
CA SER A 92 21.20 -5.53 7.57
C SER A 92 20.78 -4.59 6.45
N GLY A 93 21.48 -3.46 6.32
CA GLY A 93 21.39 -2.55 5.18
C GLY A 93 21.95 -3.19 3.91
N GLY A 94 21.36 -4.30 3.49
CA GLY A 94 21.69 -5.01 2.27
C GLY A 94 20.95 -4.44 1.07
N HIS A 95 21.61 -4.46 -0.08
CA HIS A 95 21.03 -4.10 -1.37
C HIS A 95 19.80 -4.98 -1.65
N GLY A 96 18.64 -4.37 -1.99
CA GLY A 96 17.41 -5.10 -2.28
C GLY A 96 16.45 -5.34 -1.10
N GLN A 97 16.79 -4.92 0.13
CA GLN A 97 15.78 -4.80 1.18
C GLN A 97 14.95 -3.53 0.98
N SER A 98 13.66 -3.60 1.24
CA SER A 98 12.78 -2.42 1.17
C SER A 98 13.31 -1.35 2.12
N LEU A 99 13.83 -0.24 1.58
CA LEU A 99 14.16 0.98 2.35
C LEU A 99 12.93 1.58 3.04
N ARG A 100 11.75 1.03 2.75
CA ARG A 100 10.50 1.43 3.37
C ARG A 100 10.53 1.02 4.82
N MET A 101 10.67 2.03 5.69
CA MET A 101 10.52 1.85 7.12
C MET A 101 9.20 1.15 7.42
N GLU A 102 9.27 0.08 8.22
CA GLU A 102 8.10 -0.66 8.67
C GLU A 102 7.12 0.29 9.36
N ARG A 103 5.88 0.32 8.89
CA ARG A 103 4.82 1.14 9.48
C ARG A 103 4.21 0.36 10.63
N LYS A 104 4.51 0.76 11.86
CA LYS A 104 3.81 0.24 13.04
C LYS A 104 2.40 0.85 13.09
N ALA A 105 1.38 -0.01 13.09
CA ALA A 105 0.00 0.39 13.32
C ALA A 105 -0.32 0.19 14.80
N LEU A 106 -0.29 1.27 15.59
CA LEU A 106 -0.53 1.23 17.03
C LEU A 106 -1.99 1.55 17.40
N SER A 107 -2.81 1.94 16.42
CA SER A 107 -4.24 2.17 16.60
C SER A 107 -4.97 0.85 16.86
N VAL A 108 -5.79 0.82 17.92
CA VAL A 108 -6.69 -0.31 18.19
C VAL A 108 -7.93 -0.21 17.30
N THR A 109 -8.30 -1.31 16.65
CA THR A 109 -9.50 -1.43 15.84
C THR A 109 -10.38 -2.54 16.40
N VAL A 110 -11.68 -2.30 16.54
CA VAL A 110 -12.64 -3.29 17.08
C VAL A 110 -13.88 -3.39 16.20
N HIS A 111 -14.52 -4.54 16.25
CA HIS A 111 -15.86 -4.73 15.72
C HIS A 111 -16.93 -4.31 16.74
N ALA A 112 -18.15 -3.99 16.27
CA ALA A 112 -19.23 -3.47 17.12
C ALA A 112 -19.74 -4.49 18.15
N ASP A 113 -19.53 -5.79 17.91
CA ASP A 113 -19.89 -6.91 18.77
C ASP A 113 -18.80 -7.28 19.79
N GLU A 114 -17.59 -6.70 19.66
CA GLU A 114 -16.47 -6.97 20.56
C GLU A 114 -16.51 -6.09 21.84
N GLU A 115 -15.68 -6.46 22.82
CA GLU A 115 -15.49 -5.63 24.02
C GLU A 115 -14.67 -4.38 23.67
N PHE A 116 -15.17 -3.21 24.09
CA PHE A 116 -14.53 -1.94 23.77
C PHE A 116 -13.35 -1.67 24.71
N PRO A 117 -12.17 -1.29 24.18
CA PRO A 117 -10.97 -1.12 24.99
C PRO A 117 -11.11 0.07 25.93
N LYS A 118 -10.66 -0.14 27.18
CA LYS A 118 -10.77 0.87 28.25
C LYS A 118 -9.59 1.84 28.31
N ALA A 119 -8.44 1.46 27.74
CA ALA A 119 -7.23 2.25 27.75
C ALA A 119 -6.38 2.01 26.48
N PRO A 120 -5.57 3.00 26.07
CA PRO A 120 -4.57 2.83 25.02
C PRO A 120 -3.42 1.91 25.47
N THR A 121 -2.74 1.29 24.52
CA THR A 121 -1.48 0.55 24.77
C THR A 121 -0.34 1.49 25.14
N GLU A 122 0.56 1.05 26.02
CA GLU A 122 1.74 1.85 26.42
C GLU A 122 2.60 2.29 25.24
N GLU A 123 2.71 1.44 24.21
CA GLU A 123 3.44 1.77 22.98
C GLU A 123 2.81 2.94 22.24
N ALA A 124 1.48 3.00 22.17
CA ALA A 124 0.73 4.07 21.53
C ALA A 124 0.91 5.40 22.27
N ILE A 125 0.93 5.37 23.60
CA ILE A 125 1.21 6.54 24.45
C ILE A 125 2.63 7.05 24.20
N ARG A 126 3.64 6.16 24.25
CA ARG A 126 5.04 6.54 24.04
C ARG A 126 5.27 7.13 22.65
N ASP A 127 4.71 6.49 21.61
CA ASP A 127 4.87 6.96 20.22
C ASP A 127 4.15 8.30 19.99
N ALA A 128 2.96 8.50 20.57
CA ALA A 128 2.25 9.78 20.50
C ALA A 128 3.06 10.92 21.17
N ASN A 129 3.56 10.70 22.39
CA ASN A 129 4.38 11.69 23.11
C ASN A 129 5.74 11.93 22.43
N LEU A 130 6.30 10.93 21.74
CA LEU A 130 7.53 11.08 20.97
C LEU A 130 7.33 11.94 19.73
N ARG A 131 6.22 11.73 19.01
CA ARG A 131 5.89 12.46 17.77
C ARG A 131 5.35 13.85 18.03
N CYS A 132 4.69 14.07 19.15
CA CYS A 132 4.16 15.36 19.57
C CYS A 132 4.65 15.69 20.97
N LYS A 133 5.65 16.58 21.07
CA LYS A 133 6.14 17.08 22.37
C LYS A 133 5.30 18.23 22.93
N ASN A 134 4.56 18.91 22.05
CA ASN A 134 3.73 20.05 22.42
C ASN A 134 2.45 19.54 23.11
N GLU A 135 2.09 20.13 24.24
CA GLU A 135 0.89 19.73 25.00
C GLU A 135 -0.42 20.22 24.35
N GLU A 136 -0.37 21.30 23.57
CA GLU A 136 -1.57 21.91 22.95
C GLU A 136 -2.40 20.92 22.09
N PRO A 137 -1.82 20.16 21.13
CA PRO A 137 -2.56 19.12 20.39
C PRO A 137 -3.11 18.00 21.27
N HIS A 138 -2.42 17.66 22.36
CA HIS A 138 -2.86 16.65 23.32
C HIS A 138 -4.10 17.13 24.09
N ARG A 139 -4.07 18.36 24.60
CA ARG A 139 -5.20 18.99 25.27
C ARG A 139 -6.41 19.11 24.35
N LEU A 140 -6.19 19.56 23.12
CA LEU A 140 -7.26 19.77 22.14
C LEU A 140 -8.03 18.48 21.82
N LEU A 141 -7.32 17.35 21.67
CA LEU A 141 -7.97 16.05 21.47
C LEU A 141 -8.70 15.57 22.73
N GLN A 142 -8.14 15.81 23.91
CA GLN A 142 -8.78 15.46 25.17
C GLN A 142 -10.09 16.23 25.36
N GLU A 143 -10.08 17.55 25.14
CA GLU A 143 -11.28 18.39 25.20
C GLU A 143 -12.35 17.96 24.17
N LEU A 144 -11.92 17.62 22.95
CA LEU A 144 -12.81 17.17 21.89
C LEU A 144 -13.55 15.87 22.25
N PHE A 145 -12.84 14.90 22.83
CA PHE A 145 -13.42 13.61 23.24
C PHE A 145 -14.22 13.70 24.55
N GLU A 146 -13.96 14.71 25.38
CA GLU A 146 -14.79 15.02 26.55
C GLU A 146 -16.12 15.64 26.12
N GLU A 147 -16.12 16.54 25.12
CA GLU A 147 -17.34 17.14 24.57
C GLU A 147 -18.25 16.11 23.90
N ARG A 148 -17.68 15.23 23.08
CA ARG A 148 -18.40 14.11 22.45
C ARG A 148 -17.45 12.91 22.35
N PRO A 149 -17.85 11.72 22.82
CA PRO A 149 -16.94 10.58 22.92
C PRO A 149 -16.62 9.93 21.57
N MET A 150 -17.36 10.26 20.51
CA MET A 150 -17.24 9.63 19.20
C MET A 150 -17.24 10.66 18.06
N TRP A 151 -16.30 10.50 17.14
CA TRP A 151 -16.11 11.40 16.01
C TRP A 151 -15.71 10.68 14.73
N THR A 152 -16.10 11.22 13.57
CA THR A 152 -15.47 10.83 12.31
C THR A 152 -14.09 11.46 12.23
N ARG A 153 -13.15 10.80 11.54
CA ARG A 153 -11.80 11.34 11.35
C ARG A 153 -11.79 12.73 10.72
N ILE A 154 -12.70 12.98 9.76
CA ILE A 154 -12.82 14.27 9.07
C ILE A 154 -13.30 15.35 10.03
N ALA A 155 -14.26 15.05 10.91
CA ALA A 155 -14.74 16.00 11.91
C ALA A 155 -13.61 16.41 12.89
N ILE A 156 -12.80 15.44 13.33
CA ILE A 156 -11.64 15.73 14.19
C ILE A 156 -10.66 16.66 13.49
N LEU A 157 -10.29 16.38 12.23
CA LEU A 157 -9.41 17.25 11.44
C LEU A 157 -9.96 18.68 11.33
N ARG A 158 -11.27 18.81 11.06
CA ARG A 158 -11.89 20.13 10.86
C ARG A 158 -12.03 20.93 12.15
N ARG A 159 -12.33 20.27 13.29
CA ARG A 159 -12.44 20.95 14.59
C ARG A 159 -11.09 21.31 15.18
N THR A 160 -10.09 20.45 15.01
CA THR A 160 -8.78 20.64 15.64
C THR A 160 -7.80 21.43 14.77
N GLY A 161 -7.98 21.44 13.45
CA GLY A 161 -7.03 22.06 12.52
C GLY A 161 -5.66 21.37 12.48
N LEU A 162 -5.52 20.20 13.10
CA LEU A 162 -4.25 19.45 13.14
C LEU A 162 -3.91 18.86 11.79
N GLU A 163 -2.61 18.74 11.51
CA GLU A 163 -2.13 18.04 10.33
C GLU A 163 -2.49 16.55 10.35
N ASP A 164 -2.77 16.00 9.16
CA ASP A 164 -3.21 14.62 8.97
C ASP A 164 -2.28 13.58 9.60
N PHE A 165 -0.98 13.77 9.45
CA PHE A 165 0.06 12.89 9.96
C PHE A 165 0.17 12.94 11.48
N LEU A 166 0.08 14.13 12.06
CA LEU A 166 0.08 14.35 13.50
C LEU A 166 -1.16 13.72 14.13
N LEU A 167 -2.34 13.93 13.54
CA LEU A 167 -3.59 13.37 14.05
C LEU A 167 -3.55 11.84 14.10
N LYS A 168 -3.03 11.16 13.05
CA LYS A 168 -2.91 9.69 13.04
C LYS A 168 -2.11 9.17 14.23
N SER A 169 -1.04 9.89 14.57
CA SER A 169 -0.12 9.56 15.65
C SER A 169 -0.69 9.83 17.03
N LEU A 170 -1.58 10.83 17.15
CA LEU A 170 -2.21 11.17 18.41
C LEU A 170 -3.45 10.32 18.68
N LEU A 171 -4.24 9.98 17.65
CA LEU A 171 -5.48 9.22 17.81
C LEU A 171 -5.29 7.89 18.53
N GLN A 172 -4.21 7.16 18.22
CA GLN A 172 -3.86 5.91 18.90
C GLN A 172 -3.74 6.02 20.43
N LYS A 173 -3.50 7.22 20.99
CA LYS A 173 -3.44 7.49 22.43
C LYS A 173 -4.82 7.77 23.04
N TYR A 174 -5.75 8.34 22.29
CA TYR A 174 -7.02 8.86 22.83
C TYR A 174 -8.24 8.04 22.45
N ALA A 175 -8.20 7.34 21.31
CA ALA A 175 -9.35 6.65 20.76
C ALA A 175 -8.98 5.36 20.03
N PHE A 176 -9.97 4.47 19.93
CA PHE A 176 -9.94 3.29 19.07
C PHE A 176 -10.93 3.47 17.92
N TYR A 177 -10.79 2.65 16.88
CA TYR A 177 -11.62 2.74 15.68
C TYR A 177 -12.62 1.59 15.59
N ILE A 178 -13.89 1.93 15.36
CA ILE A 178 -14.96 0.94 15.20
C ILE A 178 -15.12 0.59 13.73
N LEU A 179 -14.97 -0.68 13.37
CA LEU A 179 -14.93 -1.15 11.98
C LEU A 179 -16.30 -1.19 11.31
N ASN A 180 -17.33 -1.62 12.05
CA ASN A 180 -18.66 -1.95 11.53
C ASN A 180 -19.77 -1.56 12.52
N GLY A 181 -21.03 -1.87 12.18
CA GLY A 181 -22.19 -1.60 13.03
C GLY A 181 -22.70 -0.15 12.98
N PRO A 182 -23.65 0.23 13.87
CA PRO A 182 -24.27 1.56 13.89
C PRO A 182 -23.28 2.71 14.10
N TRP A 183 -22.20 2.44 14.84
CA TRP A 183 -21.10 3.38 15.11
C TRP A 183 -19.87 3.12 14.24
N GLY A 184 -20.05 2.37 13.14
CA GLY A 184 -18.98 2.02 12.22
C GLY A 184 -18.33 3.27 11.62
N ARG A 185 -17.01 3.20 11.43
CA ARG A 185 -16.17 4.28 10.89
C ARG A 185 -16.03 5.49 11.81
N LEU A 186 -16.34 5.34 13.09
CA LEU A 186 -16.10 6.35 14.13
C LEU A 186 -14.86 6.01 14.95
N TRP A 187 -14.19 7.06 15.41
CA TRP A 187 -13.19 7.02 16.48
C TRP A 187 -13.90 7.24 17.80
N CYS A 188 -13.75 6.30 18.72
CA CYS A 188 -14.37 6.31 20.03
C CYS A 188 -13.31 6.45 21.12
N ARG A 189 -13.53 7.33 22.10
CA ARG A 189 -12.59 7.47 23.23
C ARG A 189 -12.50 6.16 24.00
N PHE A 190 -11.32 5.87 24.52
CA PHE A 190 -11.13 4.71 25.39
C PHE A 190 -12.03 4.79 26.64
N GLY A 191 -12.60 3.65 27.02
CA GLY A 191 -13.47 3.52 28.19
C GLY A 191 -14.90 4.03 28.02
N TYR A 192 -15.31 4.40 26.80
CA TYR A 192 -16.70 4.71 26.48
C TYR A 192 -17.33 3.58 25.66
N ASP A 193 -18.56 3.21 25.99
CA ASP A 193 -19.35 2.22 25.25
C ASP A 193 -20.75 2.78 24.95
N PRO A 194 -21.06 3.08 23.67
CA PRO A 194 -22.35 3.64 23.27
C PRO A 194 -23.51 2.64 23.38
N ARG A 195 -23.24 1.35 23.58
CA ARG A 195 -24.28 0.32 23.77
C ARG A 195 -24.92 0.40 25.15
N ILE A 196 -24.18 0.94 26.13
CA ILE A 196 -24.60 1.00 27.53
C ILE A 196 -25.26 2.34 27.86
N ASP A 197 -24.87 3.41 27.17
CA ASP A 197 -25.37 4.76 27.41
C ASP A 197 -26.23 5.27 26.23
N PRO A 198 -27.57 5.19 26.31
CA PRO A 198 -28.48 5.57 25.22
C PRO A 198 -28.60 7.09 25.01
N LYS A 199 -27.83 7.93 25.72
CA LYS A 199 -27.90 9.39 25.59
C LYS A 199 -27.29 9.98 24.32
N VAL A 200 -26.64 9.17 23.49
CA VAL A 200 -26.01 9.65 22.25
C VAL A 200 -26.76 9.09 21.05
N ASP A 201 -27.99 9.58 20.84
CA ASP A 201 -28.56 9.60 19.49
C ASP A 201 -27.70 10.54 18.64
N VAL A 202 -27.22 10.00 17.52
CA VAL A 202 -26.05 10.47 16.75
C VAL A 202 -26.29 11.75 15.98
#